data_AF-A0A945MV53-F1
#
_entry.id   AF-A0A945MV53-F1
#
_cell.length_a   1.000
_cell.length_b   1.000
_cell.length_c   1.000
_cell.angle_alpha   90.00
_cell.angle_beta   90.00
_cell.angle_gamma   90.00
#
_symmetry.space_group_name_H-M   'P 1'
#
loop_
_entity.id
_entity.type
_entity.pdbx_description
1 polymer ?
#
loop_
_entity_poly.entity_id
_entity_poly.type
_entity_poly.pdbx_seq_one_letter_code
_entity_poly.pdbx_strand_id
1 'polypeptide(L)'
;MPGPSADDRVAAAKPADRWSLAVSSLLILGLFLATAAMVQNWRTTPPNAKPVAPTPKPKAAMPDPTGQALAIRLPLPPPPAARPATPVLQPAPTPPQPLAKPRIIVPLKRPDETARPRPKPSPVKPLKVTPLKPVTPAPVAKPAPPAPKKVIVKKPTSEPIQAGPVIDAVQHRKTGGALLRLLEHGKGPSVEIAWPQSAASRQRLYRTLTRCYGMRPALLTKDARLFDKTTAPGQHWAINRDRYSGFIRSPQGEPIREENRQFATIARRHDLIDWRPVRVFPRSVDSVLLGGLETLLGERYQRARQIRAAYRLQRTGLSLTGFQVDGQAIGGVVTLQAGPGCD
;
A
#
# COMPACT_ATOMS: atom_id res chain seq x y z
N MET A 1 -65.68 -35.45 -19.34
CA MET A 1 -66.19 -35.70 -17.97
C MET A 1 -65.87 -34.49 -17.11
N PRO A 2 -66.90 -33.76 -16.65
CA PRO A 2 -66.76 -32.59 -15.77
C PRO A 2 -66.97 -32.96 -14.29
N GLY A 3 -66.39 -32.14 -13.40
CA GLY A 3 -66.79 -31.97 -11.99
C GLY A 3 -65.73 -32.34 -10.94
N PRO A 4 -65.78 -31.77 -9.70
CA PRO A 4 -66.38 -30.49 -9.28
C PRO A 4 -65.44 -29.58 -8.45
N SER A 5 -65.84 -28.32 -8.33
CA SER A 5 -65.41 -27.33 -7.34
C SER A 5 -65.68 -27.80 -5.91
N ALA A 6 -64.85 -27.33 -4.96
CA ALA A 6 -65.22 -27.21 -3.55
C ALA A 6 -64.62 -25.93 -2.97
N ASP A 7 -65.52 -25.16 -2.36
CA ASP A 7 -65.38 -23.88 -1.69
C ASP A 7 -64.57 -23.92 -0.37
N ASP A 8 -64.33 -22.71 0.12
CA ASP A 8 -64.27 -22.29 1.52
C ASP A 8 -63.07 -22.64 2.40
N ARG A 9 -62.35 -21.57 2.80
CA ARG A 9 -62.19 -21.17 4.21
C ARG A 9 -61.62 -19.76 4.33
N VAL A 10 -62.52 -18.79 4.47
CA VAL A 10 -62.22 -17.45 5.00
C VAL A 10 -62.11 -17.57 6.52
N ALA A 11 -60.93 -17.31 7.07
CA ALA A 11 -60.73 -17.21 8.51
C ALA A 11 -60.93 -15.75 8.96
N ALA A 12 -62.00 -15.53 9.73
CA ALA A 12 -62.29 -14.28 10.42
C ALA A 12 -61.33 -14.05 11.60
N ALA A 13 -60.58 -12.96 11.58
CA ALA A 13 -59.78 -12.49 12.70
C ALA A 13 -60.63 -11.58 13.62
N LYS A 14 -60.63 -11.91 14.93
CA LYS A 14 -61.33 -11.16 15.98
C LYS A 14 -60.63 -9.83 16.29
N PRO A 15 -61.39 -8.74 16.59
CA PRO A 15 -60.82 -7.49 17.08
C PRO A 15 -60.66 -7.53 18.61
N ALA A 16 -59.42 -7.54 19.10
CA ALA A 16 -59.09 -7.25 20.49
C ALA A 16 -57.91 -6.27 20.55
N ASP A 17 -58.00 -5.35 21.51
CA ASP A 17 -56.93 -4.50 22.04
C ASP A 17 -56.46 -3.29 21.23
N ARG A 18 -57.36 -2.30 21.11
CA ARG A 18 -57.03 -0.93 20.65
C ARG A 18 -56.74 0.09 21.77
N TRP A 19 -56.62 -0.33 23.03
CA TRP A 19 -56.51 0.58 24.18
C TRP A 19 -55.15 0.60 24.89
N SER A 20 -54.12 -0.10 24.37
CA SER A 20 -52.78 -0.12 24.99
C SER A 20 -51.70 0.75 24.31
N LEU A 21 -52.00 1.38 23.16
CA LEU A 21 -51.00 2.13 22.38
C LEU A 21 -50.98 3.65 22.63
N ALA A 22 -51.98 4.19 23.33
CA ALA A 22 -52.08 5.64 23.56
C ALA A 22 -51.28 6.13 24.79
N VAL A 23 -50.98 5.27 25.77
CA VAL A 23 -50.32 5.68 27.03
C VAL A 23 -48.79 5.59 26.96
N SER A 24 -48.22 4.69 26.14
CA SER A 24 -46.77 4.52 26.03
C SER A 24 -46.05 5.61 25.22
N SER A 25 -46.78 6.39 24.41
CA SER A 25 -46.19 7.43 23.55
C SER A 25 -45.92 8.75 24.28
N LEU A 26 -46.61 9.03 25.40
CA LEU A 26 -46.45 10.26 26.17
C LEU A 26 -45.28 10.22 27.17
N LEU A 27 -44.87 9.03 27.63
CA LEU A 27 -43.72 8.87 28.53
C LEU A 27 -42.35 8.98 27.81
N ILE A 28 -42.26 8.61 26.53
CA ILE A 28 -41.00 8.67 25.78
C ILE A 28 -40.68 10.11 25.33
N LEU A 29 -41.68 10.96 25.09
CA LEU A 29 -41.46 12.36 24.71
C LEU A 29 -41.01 13.23 25.90
N GLY A 30 -41.45 12.90 27.12
CA GLY A 30 -41.03 13.61 28.34
C GLY A 30 -39.57 13.37 28.73
N LEU A 31 -39.01 12.19 28.44
CA LEU A 31 -37.63 11.86 28.81
C LEU A 31 -36.58 12.50 27.87
N PHE A 32 -36.96 12.84 26.64
CA PHE A 32 -36.05 13.50 25.69
C PHE A 32 -35.86 15.01 25.95
N LEU A 33 -36.83 15.68 26.58
CA LEU A 33 -36.71 17.12 26.88
C LEU A 33 -35.89 17.43 28.13
N ALA A 34 -35.72 16.47 29.05
CA ALA A 34 -34.93 16.68 30.27
C ALA A 34 -33.40 16.55 30.07
N THR A 35 -32.94 15.92 28.99
CA THR A 35 -31.49 15.71 28.75
C THR A 35 -30.83 16.80 27.90
N ALA A 36 -31.61 17.66 27.23
CA ALA A 36 -31.07 18.75 26.41
C ALA A 36 -30.58 19.97 27.22
N ALA A 37 -31.05 20.15 28.46
CA ALA A 37 -30.70 21.32 29.27
C ALA A 37 -29.36 21.22 30.03
N MET A 38 -28.75 20.02 30.11
CA MET A 38 -27.56 19.81 30.95
C MET A 38 -26.21 19.86 30.20
N VAL A 39 -26.20 19.97 28.86
CA VAL A 39 -24.97 19.87 28.03
C VAL A 39 -24.38 21.23 27.64
N GLN A 40 -25.08 22.35 27.87
CA GLN A 40 -24.60 23.67 27.42
C GLN A 40 -23.70 24.43 28.41
N ASN A 41 -23.42 23.91 29.61
CA ASN A 41 -22.73 24.69 30.65
C ASN A 41 -21.19 24.47 30.73
N TRP A 42 -20.55 23.71 29.84
CA TRP A 42 -19.12 23.34 29.97
C TRP A 42 -18.18 23.98 28.92
N ARG A 43 -18.54 25.14 28.35
CA ARG A 43 -17.71 25.81 27.33
C ARG A 43 -17.38 27.27 27.67
N THR A 44 -16.67 27.53 28.77
CA THR A 44 -15.95 28.81 28.95
C THR A 44 -14.85 28.70 30.02
N THR A 45 -13.70 28.10 29.68
CA THR A 45 -12.40 28.58 30.18
C THR A 45 -11.24 27.92 29.43
N PRO A 46 -10.47 28.67 28.63
CA PRO A 46 -9.09 28.32 28.35
C PRO A 46 -8.14 28.96 29.39
N PRO A 47 -6.97 28.32 29.63
CA PRO A 47 -6.13 28.54 30.80
C PRO A 47 -5.07 29.62 30.61
N ASN A 48 -4.68 30.24 31.72
CA ASN A 48 -3.58 31.18 31.85
C ASN A 48 -2.23 30.46 31.59
N ALA A 49 -1.66 30.65 30.40
CA ALA A 49 -0.36 30.11 30.02
C ALA A 49 0.71 31.22 30.03
N LYS A 50 1.69 31.07 30.92
CA LYS A 50 2.89 31.94 31.01
C LYS A 50 3.72 31.87 29.72
N PRO A 51 4.41 32.97 29.34
CA PRO A 51 5.30 32.97 28.18
C PRO A 51 6.57 32.17 28.46
N VAL A 52 6.84 31.15 27.65
CA VAL A 52 8.12 30.40 27.63
C VAL A 52 9.02 30.98 26.53
N ALA A 53 10.27 31.26 26.89
CA ALA A 53 11.29 31.85 26.04
C ALA A 53 11.66 30.97 24.81
N PRO A 54 12.10 31.56 23.69
CA PRO A 54 12.44 30.82 22.47
C PRO A 54 13.79 30.10 22.59
N THR A 55 13.80 28.79 22.32
CA THR A 55 15.00 27.97 22.18
C THR A 55 15.56 28.02 20.74
N PRO A 56 16.89 27.89 20.55
CA PRO A 56 17.54 28.08 19.25
C PRO A 56 17.39 26.86 18.31
N LYS A 57 17.24 27.15 17.01
CA LYS A 57 17.10 26.16 15.92
C LYS A 57 18.40 25.37 15.66
N PRO A 58 18.35 24.03 15.57
CA PRO A 58 19.44 23.24 15.00
C PRO A 58 19.39 23.27 13.47
N LYS A 59 20.53 23.59 12.85
CA LYS A 59 20.80 23.31 11.41
C LYS A 59 21.02 21.81 11.25
N ALA A 60 20.11 21.13 10.56
CA ALA A 60 20.33 19.77 10.08
C ALA A 60 20.49 19.80 8.55
N ALA A 61 21.63 19.29 8.08
CA ALA A 61 21.94 19.08 6.69
C ALA A 61 21.06 17.95 6.10
N MET A 62 20.50 18.19 4.92
CA MET A 62 19.80 17.18 4.11
C MET A 62 20.82 16.26 3.42
N PRO A 63 20.64 14.93 3.45
CA PRO A 63 21.20 14.04 2.43
C PRO A 63 20.23 13.90 1.25
N ASP A 64 20.80 13.82 0.05
CA ASP A 64 20.15 13.63 -1.25
C ASP A 64 19.28 12.35 -1.31
N PRO A 65 18.05 12.40 -1.87
CA PRO A 65 17.24 11.23 -2.12
C PRO A 65 17.47 10.68 -3.54
N THR A 66 18.56 9.94 -3.77
CA THR A 66 18.70 9.09 -4.98
C THR A 66 18.10 7.71 -4.69
N GLY A 67 16.77 7.65 -4.59
CA GLY A 67 16.04 6.39 -4.44
C GLY A 67 15.91 5.66 -5.78
N GLN A 68 16.86 4.78 -6.10
CA GLN A 68 16.74 3.86 -7.23
C GLN A 68 15.63 2.83 -6.95
N ALA A 69 14.56 2.88 -7.76
CA ALA A 69 13.50 1.89 -7.75
C ALA A 69 13.99 0.59 -8.40
N LEU A 70 14.54 -0.32 -7.60
CA LEU A 70 14.82 -1.69 -8.03
C LEU A 70 13.51 -2.50 -8.00
N ALA A 71 12.97 -2.77 -9.19
CA ALA A 71 11.91 -3.75 -9.39
C ALA A 71 12.43 -5.13 -8.99
N ILE A 72 11.97 -5.64 -7.84
CA ILE A 72 12.29 -7.01 -7.41
C ILE A 72 11.51 -7.96 -8.32
N ARG A 73 12.24 -8.68 -9.20
CA ARG A 73 11.73 -9.82 -9.93
C ARG A 73 11.67 -11.01 -8.97
N LEU A 74 10.48 -11.37 -8.50
CA LEU A 74 10.28 -12.69 -7.89
C LEU A 74 10.54 -13.75 -8.99
N PRO A 75 11.33 -14.80 -8.71
CA PRO A 75 11.46 -15.92 -9.64
C PRO A 75 10.08 -16.55 -9.85
N LEU A 76 9.62 -16.53 -11.11
CA LEU A 76 8.40 -17.24 -11.52
C LEU A 76 8.59 -18.74 -11.27
N PRO A 77 7.57 -19.46 -10.80
CA PRO A 77 7.58 -20.92 -10.85
C PRO A 77 7.78 -21.37 -12.31
N PRO A 78 8.53 -22.47 -12.54
CA PRO A 78 8.70 -23.01 -13.88
C PRO A 78 7.31 -23.25 -14.52
N PRO A 79 7.16 -22.99 -15.83
CA PRO A 79 5.91 -23.25 -16.52
C PRO A 79 5.49 -24.72 -16.28
N PRO A 80 4.18 -24.98 -16.10
CA PRO A 80 3.68 -26.35 -16.01
C PRO A 80 4.22 -27.14 -17.20
N ALA A 81 4.87 -28.27 -16.95
CA ALA A 81 5.37 -29.15 -17.98
C ALA A 81 4.27 -29.36 -19.02
N ALA A 82 4.60 -29.10 -20.29
CA ALA A 82 3.68 -29.27 -21.40
C ALA A 82 3.02 -30.66 -21.28
N ARG A 83 1.69 -30.68 -21.31
CA ARG A 83 0.93 -31.93 -21.32
C ARG A 83 1.45 -32.79 -22.48
N PRO A 84 1.82 -34.06 -22.24
CA PRO A 84 2.25 -34.93 -23.31
C PRO A 84 1.17 -34.99 -24.39
N ALA A 85 1.60 -34.82 -25.63
CA ALA A 85 0.77 -35.00 -26.82
C ALA A 85 0.17 -36.42 -26.81
N THR A 86 -1.03 -36.51 -27.37
CA THR A 86 -1.83 -37.72 -27.54
C THR A 86 -1.00 -38.90 -28.08
N PRO A 87 -1.27 -40.14 -27.64
CA PRO A 87 -0.46 -41.30 -28.03
C PRO A 87 -0.71 -41.64 -29.51
N VAL A 88 0.36 -41.58 -30.30
CA VAL A 88 0.42 -42.27 -31.58
C VAL A 88 0.60 -43.76 -31.28
N LEU A 89 -0.27 -44.61 -31.82
CA LEU A 89 -0.19 -46.07 -31.70
C LEU A 89 1.20 -46.56 -32.15
N GLN A 90 1.98 -47.08 -31.20
CA GLN A 90 3.22 -47.79 -31.48
C GLN A 90 2.94 -49.28 -31.73
N PRO A 91 3.63 -49.94 -32.67
CA PRO A 91 3.57 -51.39 -32.87
C PRO A 91 4.13 -52.17 -31.67
N ALA A 92 3.72 -53.43 -31.58
CA ALA A 92 3.91 -54.37 -30.48
C ALA A 92 5.36 -54.50 -29.93
N PRO A 93 5.52 -54.77 -28.62
CA PRO A 93 6.81 -54.81 -27.96
C PRO A 93 7.65 -56.05 -28.31
N THR A 94 8.93 -55.81 -28.58
CA THR A 94 10.00 -56.81 -28.70
C THR A 94 10.35 -57.40 -27.32
N PRO A 95 10.69 -58.69 -27.21
CA PRO A 95 10.99 -59.35 -25.93
C PRO A 95 12.19 -58.73 -25.17
N PRO A 96 12.17 -58.81 -23.82
CA PRO A 96 13.13 -58.13 -22.96
C PRO A 96 14.52 -58.76 -23.02
N GLN A 97 15.55 -57.92 -23.22
CA GLN A 97 16.95 -58.31 -23.10
C GLN A 97 17.37 -58.45 -21.62
N PRO A 98 18.32 -59.34 -21.29
CA PRO A 98 18.74 -59.61 -19.92
C PRO A 98 19.44 -58.42 -19.24
N LEU A 99 19.09 -58.20 -17.97
CA LEU A 99 19.66 -57.17 -17.09
C LEU A 99 21.20 -57.22 -17.03
N ALA A 100 21.84 -56.15 -17.49
CA ALA A 100 23.24 -55.88 -17.25
C ALA A 100 23.48 -55.52 -15.77
N LYS A 101 24.58 -56.07 -15.23
CA LYS A 101 24.99 -55.98 -13.82
C LYS A 101 25.18 -54.53 -13.32
N PRO A 102 24.91 -54.26 -12.03
CA PRO A 102 25.12 -52.94 -11.43
C PRO A 102 26.61 -52.56 -11.45
N ARG A 103 26.92 -51.39 -12.01
CA ARG A 103 28.25 -50.77 -11.92
C ARG A 103 28.42 -50.18 -10.52
N ILE A 104 29.46 -50.65 -9.82
CA ILE A 104 29.92 -50.12 -8.54
C ILE A 104 30.39 -48.68 -8.77
N ILE A 105 29.70 -47.72 -8.13
CA ILE A 105 30.10 -46.31 -8.13
C ILE A 105 31.28 -46.18 -7.16
N VAL A 106 32.45 -45.88 -7.71
CA VAL A 106 33.65 -45.57 -6.91
C VAL A 106 33.45 -44.19 -6.25
N PRO A 107 33.65 -44.04 -4.93
CA PRO A 107 33.56 -42.76 -4.25
C PRO A 107 34.61 -41.77 -4.76
N LEU A 108 34.16 -40.59 -5.18
CA LEU A 108 35.02 -39.49 -5.60
C LEU A 108 35.81 -38.96 -4.40
N LYS A 109 37.14 -39.17 -4.43
CA LYS A 109 38.09 -38.65 -3.45
C LYS A 109 38.00 -37.11 -3.42
N ARG A 110 37.67 -36.54 -2.25
CA ARG A 110 37.72 -35.09 -2.01
C ARG A 110 39.18 -34.63 -2.12
N PRO A 111 39.48 -33.56 -2.87
CA PRO A 111 40.78 -32.90 -2.80
C PRO A 111 40.96 -32.29 -1.40
N ASP A 112 42.12 -32.58 -0.79
CA ASP A 112 42.57 -31.95 0.45
C ASP A 112 42.62 -30.43 0.28
N GLU A 113 41.80 -29.74 1.06
CA GLU A 113 41.81 -28.30 1.19
C GLU A 113 42.97 -27.89 2.11
N THR A 114 44.17 -27.88 1.54
CA THR A 114 45.36 -27.28 2.15
C THR A 114 45.07 -25.81 2.46
N ALA A 115 44.94 -25.52 3.75
CA ALA A 115 44.77 -24.19 4.32
C ALA A 115 45.86 -23.23 3.81
N ARG A 116 45.46 -22.27 2.96
CA ARG A 116 46.29 -21.09 2.67
C ARG A 116 46.24 -20.14 3.86
N PRO A 117 47.39 -19.73 4.43
CA PRO A 117 47.42 -18.75 5.51
C PRO A 117 46.91 -17.40 5.03
N ARG A 118 45.98 -16.80 5.79
CA ARG A 118 45.48 -15.44 5.55
C ARG A 118 46.64 -14.44 5.66
N PRO A 119 46.77 -13.48 4.72
CA PRO A 119 47.76 -12.42 4.82
C PRO A 119 47.47 -11.52 6.04
N LYS A 120 48.51 -11.27 6.84
CA LYS A 120 48.47 -10.37 8.00
C LYS A 120 48.17 -8.94 7.53
N PRO A 121 47.30 -8.18 8.22
CA PRO A 121 47.04 -6.79 7.89
C PRO A 121 48.32 -5.96 8.10
N SER A 122 48.71 -5.22 7.07
CA SER A 122 49.84 -4.30 7.13
C SER A 122 49.49 -3.09 8.00
N PRO A 123 50.39 -2.62 8.88
CA PRO A 123 50.16 -1.46 9.72
C PRO A 123 50.09 -0.19 8.85
N VAL A 124 48.91 0.45 8.85
CA VAL A 124 48.70 1.74 8.19
C VAL A 124 49.46 2.81 8.98
N LYS A 125 50.46 3.43 8.34
CA LYS A 125 51.20 4.57 8.91
C LYS A 125 50.22 5.74 9.13
N PRO A 126 50.25 6.42 10.29
CA PRO A 126 49.45 7.61 10.51
C PRO A 126 49.83 8.69 9.48
N LEU A 127 48.85 9.19 8.72
CA LEU A 127 49.05 10.39 7.92
C LEU A 127 49.34 11.56 8.86
N LYS A 128 50.54 12.13 8.75
CA LYS A 128 50.88 13.43 9.34
C LYS A 128 50.00 14.49 8.68
N VAL A 129 48.98 14.94 9.40
CA VAL A 129 48.20 16.10 9.01
C VAL A 129 49.07 17.33 9.24
N THR A 130 49.46 18.00 8.16
CA THR A 130 50.22 19.25 8.25
C THR A 130 49.24 20.37 8.59
N PRO A 131 49.47 21.18 9.64
CA PRO A 131 48.58 22.28 9.97
C PRO A 131 48.56 23.32 8.83
N LEU A 132 47.40 23.55 8.25
CA LEU A 132 47.19 24.64 7.30
C LEU A 132 47.37 25.98 8.04
N LYS A 133 48.28 26.81 7.54
CA LYS A 133 48.51 28.17 8.04
C LYS A 133 47.21 28.98 8.02
N PRO A 134 46.93 29.80 9.04
CA PRO A 134 45.81 30.73 9.01
C PRO A 134 46.01 31.74 7.88
N VAL A 135 45.09 31.74 6.91
CA VAL A 135 45.02 32.79 5.89
C VAL A 135 44.34 33.99 6.54
N THR A 136 45.11 35.05 6.76
CA THR A 136 44.61 36.36 7.16
C THR A 136 43.78 36.93 6.00
N PRO A 137 42.49 37.26 6.20
CA PRO A 137 41.70 37.89 5.15
C PRO A 137 42.17 39.33 4.92
N ALA A 138 42.51 39.65 3.68
CA ALA A 138 42.73 41.03 3.24
C ALA A 138 41.43 41.84 3.36
N PRO A 139 41.50 43.16 3.66
CA PRO A 139 40.32 44.02 3.71
C PRO A 139 39.72 44.19 2.31
N VAL A 140 38.64 43.48 2.03
CA VAL A 140 37.84 43.69 0.82
C VAL A 140 37.04 44.97 1.01
N ALA A 141 37.41 46.00 0.25
CA ALA A 141 36.62 47.22 0.11
C ALA A 141 35.20 46.88 -0.33
N LYS A 142 34.20 47.37 0.42
CA LYS A 142 32.77 47.22 0.13
C LYS A 142 32.45 47.78 -1.28
N PRO A 143 32.00 46.96 -2.24
CA PRO A 143 31.34 47.48 -3.42
C PRO A 143 29.94 47.95 -3.02
N ALA A 144 29.56 49.14 -3.48
CA ALA A 144 28.22 49.69 -3.27
C ALA A 144 27.14 48.72 -3.80
N PRO A 145 25.98 48.59 -3.12
CA PRO A 145 24.93 47.69 -3.56
C PRO A 145 24.38 48.14 -4.92
N PRO A 146 24.37 47.27 -5.96
CA PRO A 146 23.65 47.57 -7.18
C PRO A 146 22.14 47.61 -6.86
N ALA A 147 21.48 48.65 -7.37
CA ALA A 147 20.05 48.88 -7.21
C ALA A 147 19.24 47.62 -7.58
N PRO A 148 18.17 47.29 -6.83
CA PRO A 148 17.38 46.09 -7.05
C PRO A 148 16.66 46.18 -8.39
N LYS A 149 17.17 45.48 -9.41
CA LYS A 149 16.40 45.17 -10.61
C LYS A 149 15.23 44.28 -10.18
N LYS A 150 14.01 44.82 -10.26
CA LYS A 150 12.77 44.07 -10.11
C LYS A 150 12.74 42.95 -11.17
N VAL A 151 13.22 41.77 -10.80
CA VAL A 151 12.94 40.56 -11.56
C VAL A 151 11.46 40.26 -11.34
N ILE A 152 10.65 40.66 -12.31
CA ILE A 152 9.25 40.25 -12.41
C ILE A 152 9.29 38.74 -12.68
N VAL A 153 9.28 37.96 -11.61
CA VAL A 153 9.02 36.53 -11.67
C VAL A 153 7.59 36.39 -12.20
N LYS A 154 7.46 36.12 -13.50
CA LYS A 154 6.19 35.73 -14.10
C LYS A 154 5.70 34.51 -13.33
N LYS A 155 4.69 34.73 -12.48
CA LYS A 155 3.95 33.68 -11.80
C LYS A 155 3.54 32.65 -12.87
N PRO A 156 3.88 31.36 -12.73
CA PRO A 156 3.43 30.37 -13.69
C PRO A 156 1.92 30.43 -13.69
N THR A 157 1.35 30.89 -14.80
CA THR A 157 -0.08 30.82 -15.08
C THR A 157 -0.40 29.34 -15.14
N SER A 158 -0.86 28.80 -14.02
CA SER A 158 -1.43 27.47 -13.95
C SER A 158 -2.68 27.48 -14.82
N GLU A 159 -2.52 27.03 -16.06
CA GLU A 159 -3.64 26.76 -16.94
C GLU A 159 -4.62 25.84 -16.18
N PRO A 160 -5.93 26.16 -16.14
CA PRO A 160 -6.89 25.37 -15.38
C PRO A 160 -6.91 23.95 -15.94
N ILE A 161 -6.41 22.99 -15.17
CA ILE A 161 -6.58 21.56 -15.48
C ILE A 161 -8.08 21.32 -15.58
N GLN A 162 -8.55 20.98 -16.78
CA GLN A 162 -9.97 20.73 -17.02
C GLN A 162 -10.46 19.63 -16.07
N ALA A 163 -11.62 19.86 -15.45
CA ALA A 163 -12.24 18.89 -14.56
C ALA A 163 -12.57 17.63 -15.36
N GLY A 164 -11.81 16.56 -15.12
CA GLY A 164 -12.01 15.27 -15.79
C GLY A 164 -13.15 14.46 -15.16
N PRO A 165 -13.45 13.28 -15.73
CA PRO A 165 -14.57 12.45 -15.30
C PRO A 165 -14.38 11.90 -13.88
N VAL A 166 -15.49 11.66 -13.19
CA VAL A 166 -15.54 10.92 -11.92
C VAL A 166 -15.89 9.46 -12.24
N ILE A 167 -14.98 8.55 -11.93
CA ILE A 167 -15.12 7.12 -12.21
C ILE A 167 -15.42 6.38 -10.92
N ASP A 168 -16.55 5.69 -10.87
CA ASP A 168 -16.83 4.69 -9.83
C ASP A 168 -16.08 3.40 -10.14
N ALA A 169 -14.96 3.20 -9.45
CA ALA A 169 -14.06 2.08 -9.70
C ALA A 169 -14.72 0.71 -9.44
N VAL A 170 -15.76 0.65 -8.60
CA VAL A 170 -16.42 -0.61 -8.23
C VAL A 170 -17.02 -1.29 -9.45
N GLN A 171 -17.54 -0.50 -10.40
CA GLN A 171 -18.14 -1.01 -11.64
C GLN A 171 -17.12 -1.69 -12.56
N HIS A 172 -15.83 -1.40 -12.39
CA HIS A 172 -14.75 -1.87 -13.26
C HIS A 172 -13.90 -2.99 -12.64
N ARG A 173 -14.40 -3.62 -11.57
CA ARG A 173 -13.67 -4.69 -10.86
C ARG A 173 -13.27 -5.87 -11.75
N LYS A 174 -14.12 -6.26 -12.71
CA LYS A 174 -13.84 -7.40 -13.61
C LYS A 174 -12.63 -7.10 -14.50
N THR A 175 -12.62 -5.96 -15.18
CA THR A 175 -11.53 -5.53 -16.06
C THR A 175 -10.23 -5.36 -15.27
N GLY A 176 -10.29 -4.71 -14.11
CA GLY A 176 -9.13 -4.56 -13.26
C GLY A 176 -8.60 -5.88 -12.69
N GLY A 177 -9.43 -6.91 -12.52
CA GLY A 177 -8.98 -8.26 -12.16
C GLY A 177 -8.12 -8.93 -13.25
N ALA A 178 -8.41 -8.65 -14.53
CA ALA A 178 -7.58 -9.10 -15.65
C ALA A 178 -6.24 -8.36 -15.69
N LEU A 179 -6.27 -7.03 -15.49
CA LEU A 179 -5.05 -6.22 -15.39
C LEU A 179 -4.16 -6.63 -14.21
N LEU A 180 -4.77 -6.97 -13.08
CA LEU A 180 -4.05 -7.45 -11.91
C LEU A 180 -3.23 -8.70 -12.26
N ARG A 181 -3.83 -9.67 -12.95
CA ARG A 181 -3.12 -10.88 -13.40
C ARG A 181 -1.96 -10.54 -14.34
N LEU A 182 -2.17 -9.61 -15.27
CA LEU A 182 -1.15 -9.19 -16.23
C LEU A 182 0.06 -8.53 -15.54
N LEU A 183 -0.19 -7.65 -14.58
CA LEU A 183 0.85 -7.04 -13.76
C LEU A 183 1.57 -8.07 -12.87
N GLU A 184 0.90 -9.16 -12.46
CA GLU A 184 1.48 -10.18 -11.56
C GLU A 184 2.53 -11.02 -12.32
N HIS A 185 2.50 -10.95 -13.66
CA HIS A 185 3.53 -11.46 -14.56
C HIS A 185 4.59 -10.42 -14.94
N GLY A 186 4.60 -9.25 -14.27
CA GLY A 186 5.60 -8.20 -14.44
C GLY A 186 5.38 -7.30 -15.66
N LYS A 187 4.18 -7.27 -16.24
CA LYS A 187 3.84 -6.42 -17.39
C LYS A 187 2.95 -5.26 -16.96
N GLY A 188 3.31 -4.02 -17.32
CA GLY A 188 2.46 -2.84 -17.10
C GLY A 188 3.19 -1.68 -16.42
N PRO A 189 2.48 -0.56 -16.18
CA PRO A 189 3.08 0.66 -15.66
C PRO A 189 3.52 0.53 -14.20
N SER A 190 4.53 1.31 -13.81
CA SER A 190 4.79 1.60 -12.40
C SER A 190 3.69 2.52 -11.87
N VAL A 191 3.06 2.17 -10.75
CA VAL A 191 1.98 2.96 -10.14
C VAL A 191 2.43 3.50 -8.79
N GLU A 192 2.42 4.82 -8.65
CA GLU A 192 2.76 5.54 -7.42
C GLU A 192 1.55 6.31 -6.92
N ILE A 193 1.22 6.14 -5.64
CA ILE A 193 0.09 6.85 -5.03
C ILE A 193 0.57 7.61 -3.80
N ALA A 194 0.56 8.93 -3.93
CA ALA A 194 0.98 9.86 -2.91
C ALA A 194 0.02 9.86 -1.72
N TRP A 195 0.61 9.97 -0.53
CA TRP A 195 -0.10 10.14 0.73
C TRP A 195 -0.26 11.62 1.05
N PRO A 196 -1.24 12.00 1.90
CA PRO A 196 -1.42 13.39 2.29
C PRO A 196 -0.22 13.95 3.07
N GLN A 197 0.00 15.26 2.95
CA GLN A 197 1.15 15.95 3.54
C GLN A 197 1.07 16.12 5.06
N SER A 198 -0.13 16.15 5.64
CA SER A 198 -0.28 16.31 7.10
C SER A 198 -0.14 14.96 7.83
N ALA A 199 0.55 14.96 8.98
CA ALA A 199 0.72 13.77 9.79
C ALA A 199 -0.63 13.19 10.27
N ALA A 200 -1.57 14.05 10.66
CA ALA A 200 -2.91 13.65 11.08
C ALA A 200 -3.70 12.98 9.93
N SER A 201 -3.65 13.54 8.73
CA SER A 201 -4.32 12.96 7.55
C SER A 201 -3.68 11.64 7.14
N ARG A 202 -2.34 11.50 7.21
CA ARG A 202 -1.68 10.20 6.97
C ARG A 202 -2.13 9.14 7.96
N GLN A 203 -2.18 9.50 9.24
CA GLN A 203 -2.59 8.60 10.30
C GLN A 203 -4.05 8.14 10.12
N ARG A 204 -4.94 9.07 9.75
CA ARG A 204 -6.35 8.76 9.45
C ARG A 204 -6.46 7.85 8.22
N LEU A 205 -5.78 8.18 7.12
CA LEU A 205 -5.77 7.37 5.91
C LEU A 205 -5.26 5.95 6.17
N TYR A 206 -4.17 5.81 6.93
CA TYR A 206 -3.63 4.50 7.31
C TYR A 206 -4.68 3.65 8.05
N ARG A 207 -5.37 4.22 9.04
CA ARG A 207 -6.44 3.54 9.77
C ARG A 207 -7.60 3.14 8.86
N THR A 208 -8.02 4.03 7.96
CA THR A 208 -9.07 3.72 7.00
C THR A 208 -8.65 2.59 6.07
N LEU A 209 -7.44 2.65 5.48
CA LEU A 209 -6.96 1.62 4.58
C LEU A 209 -6.85 0.25 5.27
N THR A 210 -6.38 0.22 6.51
CA THR A 210 -6.25 -1.03 7.28
C THR A 210 -7.60 -1.61 7.70
N ARG A 211 -8.52 -0.78 8.22
CA ARG A 211 -9.81 -1.23 8.75
C ARG A 211 -10.84 -1.51 7.66
N CYS A 212 -10.89 -0.65 6.64
CA CYS A 212 -11.98 -0.61 5.66
C CYS A 212 -11.62 -1.20 4.30
N TYR A 213 -10.34 -1.14 3.94
CA TYR A 213 -9.84 -1.66 2.67
C TYR A 213 -8.95 -2.88 2.86
N GLY A 214 -8.90 -3.44 4.08
CA GLY A 214 -8.16 -4.66 4.39
C GLY A 214 -6.65 -4.59 4.13
N MET A 215 -6.07 -3.39 4.07
CA MET A 215 -4.62 -3.22 3.93
C MET A 215 -3.92 -3.84 5.14
N ARG A 216 -2.87 -4.62 4.89
CA ARG A 216 -2.07 -5.26 5.94
C ARG A 216 -0.63 -4.75 5.92
N PRO A 217 -0.11 -4.23 7.04
CA PRO A 217 1.32 -4.00 7.18
C PRO A 217 2.03 -5.35 7.29
N ALA A 218 3.09 -5.53 6.53
CA ALA A 218 3.92 -6.72 6.53
C ALA A 218 5.40 -6.32 6.39
N LEU A 219 6.28 -7.27 6.65
CA LEU A 219 7.72 -7.15 6.47
C LEU A 219 8.20 -8.13 5.39
N LEU A 220 9.04 -7.65 4.49
CA LEU A 220 9.68 -8.45 3.45
C LEU A 220 11.18 -8.60 3.78
N THR A 221 11.67 -9.83 3.87
CA THR A 221 13.11 -10.09 4.06
C THR A 221 13.85 -10.19 2.72
N LYS A 222 15.18 -10.23 2.76
CA LYS A 222 16.03 -10.41 1.57
C LYS A 222 15.72 -11.68 0.78
N ASP A 223 15.32 -12.75 1.46
CA ASP A 223 14.95 -14.03 0.84
C ASP A 223 13.52 -14.03 0.26
N ALA A 224 12.93 -12.85 0.07
CA ALA A 224 11.55 -12.66 -0.41
C ALA A 224 10.47 -13.32 0.47
N ARG A 225 10.74 -13.52 1.77
CA ARG A 225 9.75 -14.04 2.72
C ARG A 225 8.97 -12.89 3.34
N LEU A 226 7.64 -13.02 3.34
CA LEU A 226 6.73 -12.07 3.97
C LEU A 226 6.42 -12.48 5.40
N PHE A 227 6.27 -11.51 6.30
CA PHE A 227 5.88 -11.72 7.69
C PHE A 227 4.81 -10.72 8.08
N ASP A 228 3.80 -11.14 8.83
CA ASP A 228 2.74 -10.28 9.31
C ASP A 228 2.48 -10.47 10.81
N LYS A 229 1.54 -9.71 11.37
CA LYS A 229 1.25 -9.78 12.80
C LYS A 229 0.46 -11.03 13.22
N THR A 230 -0.11 -11.78 12.29
CA THR A 230 -1.01 -12.92 12.55
C THR A 230 -0.31 -14.27 12.48
N THR A 231 0.81 -14.36 11.78
CA THR A 231 1.63 -15.57 11.71
C THR A 231 2.25 -15.93 13.06
N ALA A 232 2.45 -17.23 13.31
CA ALA A 232 3.18 -17.68 14.50
C ALA A 232 4.64 -17.16 14.46
N PRO A 233 5.27 -16.90 15.62
CA PRO A 233 6.69 -16.50 15.67
C PRO A 233 7.58 -17.39 14.79
N GLY A 234 8.52 -16.76 14.06
CA GLY A 234 9.42 -17.44 13.12
C GLY A 234 8.78 -17.98 11.82
N GLN A 235 7.45 -18.07 11.73
CA GLN A 235 6.78 -18.51 10.51
C GLN A 235 6.54 -17.34 9.54
N HIS A 236 6.83 -17.59 8.26
CA HIS A 236 6.53 -16.63 7.20
C HIS A 236 5.05 -16.74 6.80
N TRP A 237 4.51 -15.62 6.31
CA TRP A 237 3.17 -15.53 5.78
C TRP A 237 3.11 -16.09 4.36
N ALA A 238 2.57 -17.30 4.24
CA ALA A 238 2.16 -17.87 2.96
C ALA A 238 0.91 -17.13 2.45
N ILE A 239 1.11 -16.07 1.66
CA ILE A 239 0.04 -15.23 1.16
C ILE A 239 -0.90 -16.04 0.24
N ASN A 240 -2.19 -16.07 0.57
CA ASN A 240 -3.20 -16.60 -0.33
C ASN A 240 -3.43 -15.57 -1.46
N ARG A 241 -2.96 -15.90 -2.67
CA ARG A 241 -3.01 -15.03 -3.87
C ARG A 241 -4.40 -14.85 -4.48
N ASP A 242 -5.38 -15.62 -4.04
CA ASP A 242 -6.79 -15.43 -4.41
C ASP A 242 -7.42 -14.34 -3.54
N ARG A 243 -7.02 -14.25 -2.26
CA ARG A 243 -7.50 -13.23 -1.32
C ARG A 243 -6.71 -11.93 -1.39
N TYR A 244 -5.39 -12.02 -1.52
CA TYR A 244 -4.51 -10.87 -1.54
C TYR A 244 -3.82 -10.72 -2.89
N SER A 245 -3.54 -9.47 -3.22
CA SER A 245 -2.80 -9.10 -4.40
C SER A 245 -1.34 -9.51 -4.29
N GLY A 246 -0.75 -9.97 -5.40
CA GLY A 246 0.69 -10.11 -5.52
C GLY A 246 1.46 -8.78 -5.56
N PHE A 247 0.77 -7.64 -5.68
CA PHE A 247 1.40 -6.32 -5.61
C PHE A 247 1.65 -5.91 -4.18
N ILE A 248 2.94 -5.80 -3.89
CA ILE A 248 3.44 -5.34 -2.62
C ILE A 248 3.86 -3.89 -2.79
N ARG A 249 3.36 -3.01 -1.92
CA ARG A 249 3.66 -1.57 -2.00
C ARG A 249 4.67 -1.19 -0.92
N SER A 250 5.78 -0.61 -1.34
CA SER A 250 6.76 -0.04 -0.40
C SER A 250 6.22 1.30 0.11
N PRO A 251 6.12 1.53 1.44
CA PRO A 251 5.91 2.87 1.97
C PRO A 251 7.12 3.73 1.62
N GLN A 252 6.86 4.98 1.21
CA GLN A 252 7.86 5.98 0.88
C GLN A 252 7.47 7.31 1.52
N GLY A 253 8.47 8.15 1.80
CA GLY A 253 8.29 9.48 2.40
C GLY A 253 8.13 9.45 3.91
N GLU A 254 7.37 10.42 4.43
CA GLU A 254 7.25 10.68 5.87
C GLU A 254 6.63 9.51 6.65
N PRO A 255 7.21 9.12 7.80
CA PRO A 255 6.73 7.99 8.58
C PRO A 255 5.33 8.20 9.17
N ILE A 256 4.62 7.09 9.37
CA ILE A 256 3.33 7.05 10.05
C ILE A 256 3.51 6.32 11.38
N ARG A 257 3.27 7.01 12.50
CA ARG A 257 3.62 6.50 13.84
C ARG A 257 3.01 5.14 14.15
N GLU A 258 1.72 4.95 13.87
CA GLU A 258 1.04 3.68 14.13
C GLU A 258 1.55 2.56 13.23
N GLU A 259 1.82 2.85 11.96
CA GLU A 259 2.34 1.89 10.99
C GLU A 259 3.75 1.43 11.37
N ASN A 260 4.65 2.36 11.73
CA ASN A 260 5.99 2.04 12.18
C ASN A 260 5.97 1.18 13.46
N ARG A 261 5.03 1.44 14.38
CA ARG A 261 4.84 0.57 15.55
C ARG A 261 4.43 -0.84 15.15
N GLN A 262 3.55 -1.00 14.16
CA GLN A 262 3.17 -2.32 13.65
C GLN A 262 4.38 -3.04 13.04
N PHE A 263 5.17 -2.36 12.19
CA PHE A 263 6.40 -2.94 11.63
C PHE A 263 7.38 -3.39 12.72
N ALA A 264 7.64 -2.55 13.72
CA ALA A 264 8.53 -2.91 14.83
C ALA A 264 8.00 -4.11 15.65
N THR A 265 6.69 -4.20 15.85
CA THR A 265 6.07 -5.34 16.53
C THR A 265 6.19 -6.63 15.73
N ILE A 266 5.99 -6.59 14.40
CA ILE A 266 6.17 -7.75 13.53
C ILE A 266 7.64 -8.18 13.54
N ALA A 267 8.58 -7.24 13.42
CA ALA A 267 10.01 -7.53 13.42
C ALA A 267 10.43 -8.26 14.71
N ARG A 268 10.03 -7.73 15.88
CA ARG A 268 10.34 -8.37 17.18
C ARG A 268 9.69 -9.73 17.34
N ARG A 269 8.43 -9.90 16.93
CA ARG A 269 7.70 -11.17 17.01
C ARG A 269 8.39 -12.29 16.23
N HIS A 270 9.04 -11.95 15.12
CA HIS A 270 9.66 -12.89 14.20
C HIS A 270 11.19 -12.89 14.27
N ASP A 271 11.78 -12.18 15.25
CA ASP A 271 13.24 -12.03 15.42
C ASP A 271 13.96 -11.59 14.13
N LEU A 272 13.38 -10.61 13.43
CA LEU A 272 13.89 -10.16 12.13
C LEU A 272 14.91 -9.03 12.31
N ILE A 273 16.12 -9.26 11.80
CA ILE A 273 17.23 -8.30 11.83
C ILE A 273 17.25 -7.45 10.55
N ASP A 274 16.99 -8.05 9.40
CA ASP A 274 17.04 -7.39 8.09
C ASP A 274 15.71 -7.55 7.34
N TRP A 275 15.01 -6.45 7.19
CA TRP A 275 13.66 -6.43 6.64
C TRP A 275 13.34 -5.07 6.01
N ARG A 276 12.34 -5.09 5.12
CA ARG A 276 11.78 -3.91 4.48
C ARG A 276 10.29 -3.81 4.77
N PRO A 277 9.78 -2.63 5.14
CA PRO A 277 8.36 -2.45 5.38
C PRO A 277 7.60 -2.53 4.06
N VAL A 278 6.44 -3.19 4.08
CA VAL A 278 5.57 -3.29 2.92
C VAL A 278 4.09 -3.25 3.29
N ARG A 279 3.26 -2.85 2.35
CA ARG A 279 1.80 -2.85 2.46
C ARG A 279 1.23 -3.85 1.46
N VAL A 280 0.42 -4.77 1.96
CA VAL A 280 -0.26 -5.80 1.17
C VAL A 280 -1.74 -5.49 1.14
N PHE A 281 -2.35 -5.51 -0.05
CA PHE A 281 -3.76 -5.20 -0.25
C PHE A 281 -4.58 -6.43 -0.64
N PRO A 282 -5.87 -6.47 -0.30
CA PRO A 282 -6.78 -7.49 -0.83
C PRO A 282 -6.84 -7.43 -2.35
N ARG A 283 -6.98 -8.59 -2.99
CA ARG A 283 -7.07 -8.72 -4.45
C ARG A 283 -8.24 -7.92 -5.01
N SER A 284 -9.35 -7.87 -4.27
CA SER A 284 -10.55 -7.10 -4.63
C SER A 284 -10.28 -5.60 -4.71
N VAL A 285 -9.56 -5.03 -3.73
CA VAL A 285 -9.27 -3.60 -3.67
C VAL A 285 -8.33 -3.20 -4.80
N ASP A 286 -7.28 -3.97 -5.04
CA ASP A 286 -6.38 -3.68 -6.16
C ASP A 286 -7.08 -3.85 -7.51
N SER A 287 -7.93 -4.87 -7.68
CA SER A 287 -8.71 -5.03 -8.93
C SER A 287 -9.61 -3.83 -9.17
N VAL A 288 -10.32 -3.34 -8.16
CA VAL A 288 -11.17 -2.15 -8.27
C VAL A 288 -10.32 -0.93 -8.65
N LEU A 289 -9.21 -0.69 -7.95
CA LEU A 289 -8.31 0.43 -8.20
C LEU A 289 -7.76 0.42 -9.63
N LEU A 290 -7.26 -0.73 -10.09
CA LEU A 290 -6.69 -0.85 -11.44
C LEU A 290 -7.76 -0.71 -12.52
N GLY A 291 -8.96 -1.26 -12.30
CA GLY A 291 -10.08 -1.08 -13.23
C GLY A 291 -10.49 0.39 -13.34
N GLY A 292 -10.54 1.12 -12.22
CA GLY A 292 -10.81 2.56 -12.23
C GLY A 292 -9.71 3.37 -12.94
N LEU A 293 -8.43 3.00 -12.76
CA LEU A 293 -7.31 3.64 -13.47
C LEU A 293 -7.38 3.39 -14.98
N GLU A 294 -7.66 2.16 -15.40
CA GLU A 294 -7.81 1.81 -16.81
C GLU A 294 -8.97 2.55 -17.45
N THR A 295 -10.14 2.60 -16.80
CA THR A 295 -11.29 3.35 -17.32
C THR A 295 -10.97 4.84 -17.47
N LEU A 296 -10.25 5.43 -16.51
CA LEU A 296 -9.88 6.85 -16.59
C LEU A 296 -8.85 7.12 -17.70
N LEU A 297 -7.88 6.23 -17.87
CA LEU A 297 -6.73 6.45 -18.76
C LEU A 297 -6.93 5.85 -20.17
N GLY A 298 -7.88 4.93 -20.34
CA GLY A 298 -8.11 4.17 -21.56
C GLY A 298 -6.85 3.46 -22.04
N GLU A 299 -6.60 3.52 -23.35
CA GLU A 299 -5.42 2.92 -23.98
C GLU A 299 -4.08 3.43 -23.41
N ARG A 300 -4.06 4.64 -22.81
CA ARG A 300 -2.84 5.21 -22.25
C ARG A 300 -2.33 4.39 -21.07
N TYR A 301 -3.20 3.65 -20.38
CA TYR A 301 -2.81 2.80 -19.25
C TYR A 301 -1.74 1.77 -19.63
N GLN A 302 -1.94 1.06 -20.75
CA GLN A 302 -1.05 -0.04 -21.17
C GLN A 302 0.28 0.46 -21.76
N ARG A 303 0.28 1.69 -22.31
CA ARG A 303 1.47 2.31 -22.90
C ARG A 303 2.27 3.14 -21.90
N ALA A 304 1.67 3.50 -20.77
CA ALA A 304 2.31 4.28 -19.73
C ALA A 304 3.51 3.55 -19.13
N ARG A 305 4.57 4.30 -18.83
CA ARG A 305 5.70 3.78 -18.05
C ARG A 305 5.46 4.02 -16.56
N GLN A 306 4.93 5.19 -16.23
CA GLN A 306 4.68 5.61 -14.86
C GLN A 306 3.33 6.32 -14.74
N ILE A 307 2.54 5.91 -13.75
CA ILE A 307 1.29 6.55 -13.34
C ILE A 307 1.46 7.04 -11.92
N ARG A 308 1.20 8.33 -11.69
CA ARG A 308 1.15 8.93 -10.36
C ARG A 308 -0.25 9.39 -10.04
N ALA A 309 -0.67 9.23 -8.79
CA ALA A 309 -1.93 9.75 -8.26
C ALA A 309 -1.75 10.13 -6.79
N ALA A 310 -2.78 10.69 -6.16
CA ALA A 310 -2.79 11.01 -4.74
C ALA A 310 -4.07 10.50 -4.07
N TYR A 311 -3.91 9.90 -2.89
CA TYR A 311 -5.04 9.54 -2.04
C TYR A 311 -5.71 10.78 -1.46
N ARG A 312 -7.04 10.82 -1.54
CA ARG A 312 -7.88 11.79 -0.87
C ARG A 312 -8.98 11.07 -0.11
N LEU A 313 -9.00 11.25 1.20
CA LEU A 313 -10.08 10.74 2.03
C LEU A 313 -11.30 11.67 1.87
N GLN A 314 -12.46 11.09 1.59
CA GLN A 314 -13.74 11.80 1.51
C GLN A 314 -14.67 11.30 2.62
N ARG A 315 -15.83 11.95 2.78
CA ARG A 315 -16.83 11.53 3.77
C ARG A 315 -17.37 10.12 3.49
N THR A 316 -17.55 9.79 2.22
CA THR A 316 -18.20 8.54 1.76
C THR A 316 -17.21 7.47 1.32
N GLY A 317 -15.90 7.69 1.50
CA GLY A 317 -14.89 6.71 1.07
C GLY A 317 -13.54 7.31 0.71
N LEU A 318 -12.85 6.64 -0.20
CA LEU A 318 -11.50 6.99 -0.63
C LEU A 318 -11.52 7.34 -2.12
N SER A 319 -10.85 8.42 -2.50
CA SER A 319 -10.66 8.75 -3.92
C SER A 319 -9.21 8.93 -4.27
N LEU A 320 -8.90 8.71 -5.55
CA LEU A 320 -7.65 9.04 -6.20
C LEU A 320 -7.85 10.27 -7.06
N THR A 321 -6.91 11.21 -6.95
CA THR A 321 -6.95 12.50 -7.65
C THR A 321 -5.54 12.89 -8.10
N GLY A 322 -5.42 13.97 -8.88
CA GLY A 322 -4.13 14.52 -9.27
C GLY A 322 -3.30 13.56 -10.13
N PHE A 323 -3.95 12.94 -11.12
CA PHE A 323 -3.32 11.94 -11.96
C PHE A 323 -2.23 12.56 -12.84
N GLN A 324 -1.12 11.84 -12.97
CA GLN A 324 -0.07 12.15 -13.93
C GLN A 324 0.35 10.86 -14.62
N VAL A 325 0.48 10.90 -15.94
CA VAL A 325 0.96 9.77 -16.75
C VAL A 325 2.20 10.23 -17.49
N ASP A 326 3.32 9.57 -17.22
CA ASP A 326 4.63 9.92 -17.78
C ASP A 326 4.97 11.42 -17.62
N GLY A 327 4.59 12.00 -16.48
CA GLY A 327 4.79 13.41 -16.14
C GLY A 327 3.71 14.38 -16.65
N GLN A 328 2.78 13.92 -17.48
CA GLN A 328 1.67 14.75 -17.98
C GLN A 328 0.47 14.67 -17.03
N ALA A 329 0.00 15.82 -16.56
CA ALA A 329 -1.19 15.90 -15.71
C ALA A 329 -2.46 15.54 -16.50
N ILE A 330 -3.33 14.76 -15.88
CA ILE A 330 -4.63 14.35 -16.43
C ILE A 330 -5.72 14.66 -15.40
N GLY A 331 -6.80 15.28 -15.85
CA GLY A 331 -7.97 15.54 -15.02
C GLY A 331 -8.75 14.25 -14.74
N GLY A 332 -9.37 14.18 -13.56
CA GLY A 332 -10.28 13.08 -13.22
C GLY A 332 -10.21 12.69 -11.75
N VAL A 333 -11.17 11.88 -11.34
CA VAL A 333 -11.27 11.33 -10.00
C VAL A 333 -11.67 9.87 -10.12
N VAL A 334 -10.97 8.99 -9.41
CA VAL A 334 -11.37 7.57 -9.27
C VAL A 334 -11.82 7.36 -7.84
N THR A 335 -13.08 7.00 -7.63
CA THR A 335 -13.64 6.73 -6.30
C THR A 335 -13.62 5.25 -5.98
N LEU A 336 -13.19 4.92 -4.78
CA LEU A 336 -13.19 3.59 -4.18
C LEU A 336 -14.24 3.62 -3.08
N GLN A 337 -15.24 2.75 -3.17
CA GLN A 337 -16.20 2.59 -2.09
C GLN A 337 -15.61 1.72 -0.98
N ALA A 338 -15.88 2.09 0.26
CA ALA A 338 -15.53 1.27 1.41
C ALA A 338 -16.49 0.07 1.50
N GLY A 339 -16.05 -1.00 2.18
CA GLY A 339 -16.96 -2.07 2.56
C GLY A 339 -18.00 -1.61 3.59
N PRO A 340 -19.08 -2.37 3.82
CA PRO A 340 -20.10 -2.03 4.82
C PRO A 340 -19.48 -1.79 6.21
N GLY A 341 -19.90 -0.72 6.89
CA GLY A 341 -19.47 -0.38 8.25
C GLY A 341 -18.22 0.49 8.35
N CYS A 342 -17.96 1.31 7.32
CA CYS A 342 -16.75 2.12 7.19
C CYS A 342 -17.03 3.62 6.95
N ASP A 343 -18.20 4.04 7.38
CA ASP A 343 -18.90 5.27 7.05
C ASP A 343 -18.85 6.24 8.24
#